data_AF-A0A3L6US99-F1
#
_entry.id   AF-A0A3L6US99-F1
#
_cell.length_a   1.000
_cell.length_b   1.000
_cell.length_c   1.000
_cell.angle_alpha   90.00
_cell.angle_beta   90.00
_cell.angle_gamma   90.00
#
_symmetry.space_group_name_H-M   'P 1'
#
loop_
_entity.id
_entity.type
_entity.pdbx_description
1 polymer ?
#
loop_
_entity_poly.entity_id
_entity_poly.type
_entity_poly.pdbx_seq_one_letter_code
_entity_poly.pdbx_strand_id
1 'polypeptide(L)'
;MALLGMTLVNYSTVYHELEGTDGHYFQQVRAMTLLQCILSTDFIFLYVAFAANVIPLLVFVPQIVALAAGMWHLPPSEVNKVLIQAFVGNTLGRFMAPLISDGLVRLLYVNPALMRKLVFTALLTIQICAFVLVISNWSSPRRVQWLASIVTFASGGGLAIMPCFITDMFGVYHSGTMYGLIWTSYSLGGVVVGYATTTSSMQVTLEILSQQSQAMLLLVLCGLLAMLFVRTNSTDRFYRGYQYSACGKVLLQVAFRRPISETCVEDDSVVILDEPTPPSIPRTFTLWNEDLDGAKYNI
;
A
#
# COMPACT_ATOMS: atom_id res chain seq x y z
N MET A 1 -23.02 25.56 23.49
CA MET A 1 -22.58 24.31 22.84
C MET A 1 -21.25 24.61 22.17
N ALA A 2 -20.15 24.34 22.85
CA ALA A 2 -18.82 24.80 22.46
C ALA A 2 -18.22 23.92 21.35
N LEU A 3 -17.56 24.55 20.38
CA LEU A 3 -16.72 23.92 19.36
C LEU A 3 -15.53 23.18 20.04
N LEU A 4 -15.75 21.92 20.42
CA LEU A 4 -14.68 20.97 20.68
C LEU A 4 -14.17 20.47 19.32
N GLY A 5 -13.16 21.14 18.77
CA GLY A 5 -12.65 20.77 17.45
C GLY A 5 -11.48 21.57 16.91
N MET A 6 -10.68 22.22 17.77
CA MET A 6 -9.37 22.72 17.34
C MET A 6 -8.32 21.73 17.83
N THR A 7 -7.78 20.92 16.92
CA THR A 7 -6.52 20.21 17.17
C THR A 7 -5.46 21.27 17.42
N LEU A 8 -5.05 21.41 18.68
CA LEU A 8 -3.88 22.20 19.07
C LEU A 8 -2.66 21.56 18.40
N VAL A 9 -2.32 22.05 17.21
CA VAL A 9 -1.07 21.69 16.56
C VAL A 9 0.02 22.40 17.35
N ASN A 10 0.87 21.62 18.03
CA ASN A 10 2.05 22.19 18.67
C ASN A 10 3.03 22.62 17.58
N TYR A 11 2.91 23.89 17.17
CA TYR A 11 3.66 24.45 16.05
C TYR A 11 5.18 24.34 16.25
N SER A 12 5.65 24.40 17.50
CA SER A 12 7.07 24.24 17.84
C SER A 12 7.60 22.84 17.53
N THR A 13 6.78 21.79 17.71
CA THR A 13 7.14 20.41 17.37
C THR A 13 7.11 20.19 15.86
N VAL A 14 6.12 20.77 15.16
CA VAL A 14 6.01 20.69 13.69
C VAL A 14 7.17 21.39 13.01
N TYR A 15 7.60 22.54 13.51
CA TYR A 15 8.74 23.29 12.95
C TYR A 15 10.04 22.47 13.02
N HIS A 16 10.26 21.77 14.14
CA HIS A 16 11.46 20.97 14.37
C HIS A 16 11.50 19.68 13.53
N GLU A 17 10.34 19.11 13.17
CA GLU A 17 10.24 18.00 12.20
C GLU A 17 10.42 18.47 10.75
N LEU A 18 10.06 19.72 10.43
CA LEU A 18 10.28 20.32 9.10
C LEU A 18 11.75 20.64 8.82
N GLU A 19 12.58 20.91 9.84
CA GLU A 19 14.02 21.13 9.71
C GLU A 19 14.83 19.83 9.53
N GLY A 20 14.20 18.66 9.71
CA GLY A 20 14.83 17.34 9.56
C GLY A 20 14.77 16.74 8.14
N THR A 21 15.37 15.55 7.97
CA THR A 21 15.29 14.76 6.72
C THR A 21 13.86 14.44 6.30
N ASP A 22 12.93 14.39 7.25
CA ASP A 22 11.51 14.14 7.00
C ASP A 22 10.81 15.35 6.36
N GLY A 23 11.15 16.58 6.77
CA GLY A 23 10.65 17.81 6.14
C GLY A 23 11.02 17.91 4.66
N HIS A 24 12.27 17.57 4.32
CA HIS A 24 12.73 17.49 2.93
C HIS A 24 11.95 16.43 2.12
N TYR A 25 11.67 15.26 2.70
CA TYR A 25 10.84 14.24 2.07
C TYR A 25 9.43 14.74 1.77
N PHE A 26 8.78 15.39 2.74
CA PHE A 26 7.44 15.94 2.56
C PHE A 26 7.38 17.01 1.46
N GLN A 27 8.38 17.89 1.38
CA GLN A 27 8.47 18.88 0.32
C GLN A 27 8.66 18.24 -1.06
N GLN A 28 9.51 17.22 -1.17
CA GLN A 28 9.72 16.48 -2.43
C GLN A 28 8.48 15.72 -2.88
N VAL A 29 7.76 15.08 -1.95
CA VAL A 29 6.49 14.40 -2.26
C VAL A 29 5.44 15.40 -2.75
N ARG A 30 5.34 16.57 -2.10
CA ARG A 30 4.42 17.65 -2.51
C ARG A 30 4.76 18.24 -3.88
N ALA A 31 6.03 18.21 -4.27
CA ALA A 31 6.48 18.67 -5.58
C ALA A 31 6.14 17.70 -6.73
N MET A 32 5.71 16.46 -6.44
CA MET A 32 5.31 15.52 -7.49
C MET A 32 3.94 15.86 -8.06
N THR A 33 3.88 15.86 -9.39
CA THR A 33 2.59 15.92 -10.10
C THR A 33 1.84 14.60 -9.98
N LEU A 34 0.51 14.64 -10.05
CA LEU A 34 -0.34 13.45 -10.03
C LEU A 34 0.07 12.43 -11.11
N LEU A 35 0.39 12.90 -12.31
CA LEU A 35 0.76 12.05 -13.44
C LEU A 35 2.08 11.32 -13.17
N GLN A 36 3.07 11.99 -12.56
CA GLN A 36 4.31 11.34 -12.13
C GLN A 36 4.06 10.29 -11.05
N CYS A 37 3.13 10.53 -10.12
CA CYS A 37 2.77 9.56 -9.10
C CYS A 37 2.13 8.30 -9.72
N ILE A 38 1.19 8.46 -10.66
CA ILE A 38 0.48 7.35 -11.32
C ILE A 38 1.43 6.53 -12.21
N LEU A 39 2.30 7.19 -12.96
CA LEU A 39 3.26 6.51 -13.85
C LEU A 39 4.54 6.07 -13.13
N SER A 40 4.63 6.28 -11.82
CA SER A 40 5.78 5.82 -11.04
C SER A 40 5.83 4.29 -11.02
N THR A 41 7.06 3.76 -11.13
CA THR A 41 7.31 2.32 -10.99
C THR A 41 6.80 1.78 -9.66
N ASP A 42 6.95 2.56 -8.59
CA ASP A 42 6.51 2.19 -7.25
C ASP A 42 4.98 2.01 -7.18
N PHE A 43 4.21 2.88 -7.84
CA PHE A 43 2.75 2.74 -7.92
C PHE A 43 2.32 1.54 -8.76
N ILE A 44 3.01 1.26 -9.88
CA ILE A 44 2.71 0.08 -10.71
C ILE A 44 2.95 -1.21 -9.92
N PHE A 45 4.07 -1.33 -9.22
CA PHE A 45 4.33 -2.50 -8.37
C PHE A 45 3.34 -2.60 -7.21
N LEU A 46 2.97 -1.47 -6.60
CA LEU A 46 1.96 -1.43 -5.54
C LEU A 46 0.57 -1.85 -6.06
N TYR A 47 0.21 -1.45 -7.28
CA TYR A 47 -1.02 -1.85 -7.95
C TYR A 47 -1.06 -3.37 -8.17
N VAL A 48 0.02 -3.96 -8.67
CA VAL A 48 0.13 -5.42 -8.86
C VAL A 48 0.06 -6.15 -7.52
N ALA A 49 0.79 -5.67 -6.50
CA ALA A 49 0.78 -6.27 -5.17
C ALA A 49 -0.61 -6.19 -4.50
N PHE A 50 -1.31 -5.08 -4.68
CA PHE A 50 -2.70 -4.94 -4.21
C PHE A 50 -3.63 -5.91 -4.92
N ALA A 51 -3.59 -5.96 -6.25
CA ALA A 51 -4.41 -6.89 -7.03
C ALA A 51 -4.19 -8.34 -6.56
N ALA A 52 -2.93 -8.74 -6.40
CA ALA A 52 -2.54 -10.06 -5.92
C ALA A 52 -3.03 -10.37 -4.50
N ASN A 53 -3.13 -9.36 -3.63
CA ASN A 53 -3.66 -9.53 -2.27
C ASN A 53 -5.18 -9.72 -2.25
N VAL A 54 -5.93 -9.06 -3.14
CA VAL A 54 -7.40 -9.01 -3.06
C VAL A 54 -8.11 -10.03 -3.94
N ILE A 55 -7.53 -10.39 -5.10
CA ILE A 55 -8.13 -11.42 -5.98
C ILE A 55 -8.36 -12.76 -5.26
N PRO A 56 -7.47 -13.24 -4.37
CA PRO A 56 -7.74 -14.40 -3.51
C PRO A 56 -9.06 -14.31 -2.75
N LEU A 57 -9.37 -13.14 -2.16
CA LEU A 57 -10.63 -12.94 -1.44
C LEU A 57 -11.85 -13.09 -2.37
N LEU A 58 -11.76 -12.59 -3.60
CA LEU A 58 -12.85 -12.61 -4.58
C LEU A 58 -13.17 -14.01 -5.10
N VAL A 59 -12.15 -14.82 -5.33
CA VAL A 59 -12.31 -16.13 -5.97
C VAL A 59 -12.38 -17.26 -4.91
N PHE A 60 -11.60 -17.19 -3.83
CA PHE A 60 -11.47 -18.31 -2.88
C PHE A 60 -12.72 -18.46 -2.01
N VAL A 61 -13.34 -17.34 -1.61
CA VAL A 61 -14.55 -17.37 -0.78
C VAL A 61 -15.72 -18.08 -1.50
N PRO A 62 -16.08 -17.73 -2.75
CA PRO A 62 -17.08 -18.49 -3.51
C PRO A 62 -16.72 -19.97 -3.68
N GLN A 63 -15.44 -20.30 -3.92
CA GLN A 63 -14.99 -21.69 -4.07
C GLN A 63 -15.24 -22.52 -2.83
N ILE A 64 -14.98 -21.97 -1.64
CA ILE A 64 -15.22 -22.69 -0.38
C ILE A 64 -16.71 -22.95 -0.18
N VAL A 65 -17.57 -22.02 -0.55
CA VAL A 65 -19.03 -22.20 -0.49
C VAL A 65 -19.46 -23.32 -1.46
N ALA A 66 -18.92 -23.32 -2.67
CA ALA A 66 -19.19 -24.35 -3.67
C ALA A 66 -18.67 -25.73 -3.23
N LEU A 67 -17.50 -25.80 -2.60
CA LEU A 67 -16.94 -27.01 -2.00
C LEU A 67 -17.81 -27.53 -0.85
N ALA A 68 -18.22 -26.64 0.05
CA ALA A 68 -19.03 -26.99 1.22
C ALA A 68 -20.40 -27.55 0.84
N ALA A 69 -21.08 -26.92 -0.13
CA ALA A 69 -22.38 -27.37 -0.61
C ALA A 69 -22.29 -28.60 -1.53
N GLY A 70 -21.33 -28.59 -2.46
CA GLY A 70 -21.22 -29.61 -3.51
C GLY A 70 -20.52 -30.89 -3.06
N MET A 71 -19.35 -30.77 -2.44
CA MET A 71 -18.49 -31.92 -2.12
C MET A 71 -18.66 -32.45 -0.71
N TRP A 72 -18.80 -31.57 0.28
CA TRP A 72 -19.00 -31.99 1.67
C TRP A 72 -20.47 -32.25 2.00
N HIS A 73 -21.39 -31.97 1.06
CA HIS A 73 -22.83 -32.13 1.22
C HIS A 73 -23.35 -31.52 2.54
N LEU A 74 -22.77 -30.39 2.95
CA LEU A 74 -23.15 -29.73 4.19
C LEU A 74 -24.55 -29.11 4.04
N PRO A 75 -25.38 -29.16 5.09
CA PRO A 75 -26.66 -28.48 5.07
C PRO A 75 -26.46 -26.95 4.95
N PRO A 76 -27.43 -26.21 4.40
CA PRO A 76 -27.30 -24.76 4.17
C PRO A 76 -26.92 -23.96 5.41
N SER A 77 -27.36 -24.39 6.60
CA SER A 77 -27.01 -23.78 7.88
C SER A 77 -25.52 -23.83 8.19
N GLU A 78 -24.85 -24.95 7.88
CA GLU A 78 -23.41 -25.11 8.08
C GLU A 78 -22.59 -24.37 7.01
N VAL A 79 -23.06 -24.35 5.76
CA VAL A 79 -22.46 -23.54 4.68
C VAL A 79 -22.46 -22.05 5.06
N ASN A 80 -23.56 -21.55 5.61
CA ASN A 80 -23.63 -20.17 6.11
C ASN A 80 -22.63 -19.89 7.24
N LYS A 81 -22.40 -20.84 8.15
CA LYS A 81 -21.38 -20.69 9.21
C LYS A 81 -19.98 -20.56 8.64
N VAL A 82 -19.64 -21.34 7.60
CA VAL A 82 -18.36 -21.24 6.89
C VAL A 82 -18.18 -19.85 6.29
N LEU A 83 -19.22 -19.33 5.64
CA LEU A 83 -19.21 -18.00 5.04
C LEU A 83 -19.07 -16.88 6.09
N ILE A 84 -19.83 -16.96 7.19
CA ILE A 84 -19.74 -16.01 8.30
C ILE A 84 -18.33 -15.99 8.87
N GLN A 85 -17.71 -17.15 9.06
CA GLN A 85 -16.35 -17.23 9.59
C GLN A 85 -15.33 -16.54 8.67
N ALA A 86 -15.46 -16.73 7.35
CA ALA A 86 -14.62 -16.04 6.37
C ALA A 86 -14.78 -14.52 6.44
N PHE A 87 -16.01 -14.02 6.59
CA PHE A 87 -16.28 -12.58 6.75
C PHE A 87 -15.76 -12.02 8.07
N VAL A 88 -15.88 -12.76 9.17
CA VAL A 88 -15.28 -12.38 10.46
C VAL A 88 -13.77 -12.26 10.32
N GLY A 89 -13.11 -13.23 9.67
CA GLY A 89 -11.68 -13.17 9.35
C GLY A 89 -11.31 -11.90 8.58
N ASN A 90 -12.02 -11.60 7.49
CA ASN A 90 -11.81 -10.37 6.70
C ASN A 90 -11.98 -9.09 7.52
N THR A 91 -13.03 -9.00 8.34
CA THR A 91 -13.29 -7.82 9.18
C THR A 91 -12.20 -7.65 10.25
N LEU A 92 -11.78 -8.73 10.90
CA LEU A 92 -10.68 -8.71 11.86
C LEU A 92 -9.37 -8.28 11.19
N GLY A 93 -9.08 -8.76 9.99
CA GLY A 93 -7.91 -8.37 9.22
C GLY A 93 -7.88 -6.88 8.93
N ARG A 94 -9.02 -6.33 8.47
CA ARG A 94 -9.18 -4.90 8.18
C ARG A 94 -8.93 -4.00 9.40
N PHE A 95 -9.28 -4.47 10.59
CA PHE A 95 -9.10 -3.71 11.83
C PHE A 95 -7.69 -3.89 12.41
N MET A 96 -7.21 -5.13 12.47
CA MET A 96 -5.94 -5.47 13.12
C MET A 96 -4.72 -5.04 12.31
N ALA A 97 -4.73 -5.18 10.98
CA ALA A 97 -3.52 -4.91 10.20
C ALA A 97 -3.08 -3.43 10.25
N PRO A 98 -3.97 -2.43 10.05
CA PRO A 98 -3.60 -1.03 10.24
C PRO A 98 -3.15 -0.75 11.68
N LEU A 99 -3.89 -1.25 12.67
CA LEU A 99 -3.58 -1.05 14.10
C LEU A 99 -2.19 -1.57 14.46
N ILE A 100 -1.86 -2.80 14.05
CA ILE A 100 -0.54 -3.40 14.24
C ILE A 100 0.52 -2.56 13.54
N SER A 101 0.26 -2.15 12.30
CA SER A 101 1.22 -1.37 11.54
C SER A 101 1.49 0.00 12.17
N ASP A 102 0.47 0.71 12.65
CA ASP A 102 0.62 1.97 13.39
C ASP A 102 1.34 1.78 14.73
N GLY A 103 1.00 0.70 15.44
CA GLY A 103 1.66 0.34 16.68
C GLY A 103 3.15 0.08 16.48
N LEU A 104 3.52 -0.64 15.42
CA LEU A 104 4.92 -0.93 15.07
C LEU A 104 5.70 0.32 14.67
N VAL A 105 5.08 1.25 13.92
CA VAL A 105 5.68 2.55 13.59
C VAL A 105 6.05 3.31 14.88
N ARG A 106 5.11 3.40 15.82
CA ARG A 106 5.32 4.13 17.08
C ARG A 106 6.29 3.44 18.03
N LEU A 107 6.28 2.10 18.05
CA LEU A 107 7.13 1.31 18.95
C LEU A 107 8.59 1.28 18.48
N LEU A 108 8.81 1.17 17.17
CA LEU A 108 10.14 0.99 16.59
C LEU A 108 10.76 2.29 16.07
N TYR A 109 10.01 3.40 16.02
CA TYR A 109 10.44 4.68 15.45
C TYR A 109 10.99 4.55 14.02
N VAL A 110 10.34 3.70 13.22
CA VAL A 110 10.76 3.44 11.83
C VAL A 110 9.85 4.20 10.87
N ASN A 111 10.42 4.57 9.71
CA ASN A 111 9.69 5.21 8.62
C ASN A 111 8.32 4.52 8.37
N PRO A 112 7.20 5.27 8.42
CA PRO A 112 5.86 4.73 8.23
C PRO A 112 5.70 3.91 6.95
N ALA A 113 6.17 4.42 5.80
CA ALA A 113 6.05 3.74 4.52
C ALA A 113 6.76 2.37 4.51
N LEU A 114 7.93 2.28 5.18
CA LEU A 114 8.65 1.01 5.31
C LEU A 114 7.88 0.01 6.18
N MET A 115 7.30 0.47 7.30
CA MET A 115 6.50 -0.40 8.16
C MET A 115 5.23 -0.89 7.47
N ARG A 116 4.53 -0.03 6.70
CA ARG A 116 3.39 -0.43 5.88
C ARG A 116 3.79 -1.49 4.85
N LYS A 117 4.94 -1.31 4.18
CA LYS A 117 5.52 -2.31 3.27
C LYS A 117 5.76 -3.64 3.98
N LEU A 118 6.36 -3.64 5.17
CA LEU A 118 6.66 -4.87 5.92
C LEU A 118 5.39 -5.61 6.32
N VAL A 119 4.39 -4.91 6.86
CA VAL A 119 3.13 -5.54 7.26
C VAL A 119 2.38 -6.07 6.04
N PHE A 120 2.32 -5.31 4.94
CA PHE A 120 1.71 -5.80 3.71
C PHE A 120 2.42 -7.03 3.14
N THR A 121 3.76 -7.04 3.16
CA THR A 121 4.58 -8.20 2.78
C THR A 121 4.28 -9.41 3.67
N ALA A 122 4.18 -9.22 4.99
CA ALA A 122 3.85 -10.29 5.92
C ALA A 122 2.46 -10.89 5.65
N LEU A 123 1.46 -10.05 5.31
CA LEU A 123 0.12 -10.53 4.94
C LEU A 123 0.14 -11.36 3.65
N LEU A 124 0.92 -10.97 2.64
CA LEU A 124 1.13 -11.79 1.44
C LEU A 124 1.82 -13.12 1.77
N THR A 125 2.84 -13.11 2.64
CA THR A 125 3.51 -14.34 3.09
C THR A 125 2.55 -15.27 3.82
N ILE A 126 1.68 -14.74 4.69
CA ILE A 126 0.64 -15.52 5.38
C ILE A 126 -0.31 -16.17 4.35
N GLN A 127 -0.71 -15.46 3.29
CA GLN A 127 -1.52 -16.04 2.21
C GLN A 127 -0.80 -17.16 1.47
N ILE A 128 0.48 -16.98 1.14
CA ILE A 128 1.30 -18.03 0.50
C ILE A 128 1.32 -19.28 1.36
N CYS A 129 1.63 -19.15 2.66
CA CYS A 129 1.63 -20.27 3.59
C CYS A 129 0.25 -20.95 3.65
N ALA A 130 -0.83 -20.15 3.71
CA ALA A 130 -2.19 -20.70 3.74
C ALA A 130 -2.52 -21.49 2.46
N PHE A 131 -2.20 -20.97 1.27
CA PHE A 131 -2.44 -21.68 0.02
C PHE A 131 -1.61 -22.96 -0.12
N VAL A 132 -0.34 -22.93 0.27
CA VAL A 132 0.51 -24.15 0.28
C VAL A 132 -0.11 -25.23 1.17
N LEU A 133 -0.59 -24.85 2.35
CA LEU A 133 -1.24 -25.77 3.28
C LEU A 133 -2.59 -26.29 2.74
N VAL A 134 -3.40 -25.44 2.10
CA VAL A 134 -4.66 -25.85 1.47
C VAL A 134 -4.42 -26.86 0.35
N ILE A 135 -3.50 -26.56 -0.57
CA ILE A 135 -3.18 -27.41 -1.73
C ILE A 135 -2.66 -28.78 -1.28
N SER A 136 -1.90 -28.83 -0.18
CA SER A 136 -1.33 -30.08 0.32
C SER A 136 -2.39 -31.09 0.78
N ASN A 137 -3.53 -30.64 1.28
CA ASN A 137 -4.55 -31.54 1.79
C ASN A 137 -5.96 -30.92 1.86
N TRP A 138 -6.84 -31.41 1.00
CA TRP A 138 -8.26 -31.06 0.92
C TRP A 138 -9.19 -31.95 1.76
N SER A 139 -8.66 -32.98 2.42
CA SER A 139 -9.48 -34.04 3.05
C SER A 139 -10.25 -33.59 4.30
N SER A 140 -9.83 -32.50 4.95
CA SER A 140 -10.37 -32.07 6.24
C SER A 140 -11.13 -30.74 6.11
N PRO A 141 -12.48 -30.75 6.15
CA PRO A 141 -13.31 -29.55 6.00
C PRO A 141 -12.95 -28.43 6.97
N ARG A 142 -12.74 -28.77 8.25
CA ARG A 142 -12.40 -27.82 9.31
C ARG A 142 -11.07 -27.11 9.06
N ARG A 143 -10.11 -27.79 8.44
CA ARG A 143 -8.79 -27.23 8.12
C ARG A 143 -8.90 -26.20 7.01
N VAL A 144 -9.61 -26.56 5.93
CA VAL A 144 -9.85 -25.66 4.79
C VAL A 144 -10.61 -24.41 5.25
N GLN A 145 -11.60 -24.55 6.14
CA GLN A 145 -12.34 -23.42 6.73
C GLN A 145 -11.45 -22.48 7.57
N TRP A 146 -10.51 -23.03 8.36
CA TRP A 146 -9.55 -22.20 9.10
C TRP A 146 -8.57 -21.49 8.16
N LEU A 147 -8.02 -22.19 7.19
CA LEU A 147 -7.11 -21.61 6.20
C LEU A 147 -7.80 -20.55 5.34
N ALA A 148 -9.07 -20.76 5.00
CA ALA A 148 -9.92 -19.75 4.39
C ALA A 148 -10.01 -18.47 5.21
N SER A 149 -10.27 -18.61 6.51
CA SER A 149 -10.36 -17.47 7.42
C SER A 149 -9.03 -16.71 7.53
N ILE A 150 -7.90 -17.42 7.42
CA ILE A 150 -6.56 -16.82 7.40
C ILE A 150 -6.32 -16.06 6.09
N VAL A 151 -6.69 -16.64 4.94
CA VAL A 151 -6.60 -15.96 3.64
C VAL A 151 -7.47 -14.71 3.65
N THR A 152 -8.73 -14.80 4.09
CA THR A 152 -9.62 -13.63 4.12
C THR A 152 -9.16 -12.58 5.12
N PHE A 153 -8.61 -12.97 6.27
CA PHE A 153 -7.95 -12.06 7.21
C PHE A 153 -6.79 -11.32 6.54
N ALA A 154 -5.89 -12.04 5.87
CA ALA A 154 -4.73 -11.43 5.25
C ALA A 154 -5.10 -10.51 4.08
N SER A 155 -6.01 -10.94 3.20
CA SER A 155 -6.56 -10.12 2.12
C SER A 155 -7.26 -8.88 2.66
N GLY A 156 -8.07 -9.02 3.72
CA GLY A 156 -8.75 -7.92 4.40
C GLY A 156 -7.79 -6.93 5.04
N GLY A 157 -6.71 -7.42 5.66
CA GLY A 157 -5.66 -6.57 6.21
C GLY A 157 -4.94 -5.76 5.12
N GLY A 158 -4.60 -6.39 4.00
CA GLY A 158 -3.95 -5.69 2.89
C GLY A 158 -4.86 -4.64 2.25
N LEU A 159 -6.17 -4.91 2.19
CA LEU A 159 -7.18 -3.92 1.78
C LEU A 159 -7.16 -2.67 2.66
N ALA A 160 -7.10 -2.84 3.99
CA ALA A 160 -7.19 -1.72 4.93
C ALA A 160 -5.88 -0.94 5.09
N ILE A 161 -4.72 -1.59 4.91
CA ILE A 161 -3.42 -0.92 4.96
C ILE A 161 -3.16 -0.04 3.73
N MET A 162 -3.70 -0.41 2.57
CA MET A 162 -3.40 0.25 1.30
C MET A 162 -3.61 1.78 1.29
N PRO A 163 -4.73 2.36 1.79
CA PRO A 163 -4.89 3.82 1.79
C PRO A 163 -3.83 4.53 2.66
N CYS A 164 -3.46 3.95 3.80
CA CYS A 164 -2.38 4.46 4.64
C CYS A 164 -1.04 4.37 3.90
N PHE A 165 -0.77 3.25 3.25
CA PHE A 165 0.48 3.03 2.53
C PHE A 165 0.64 3.98 1.33
N ILE A 166 -0.42 4.19 0.55
CA ILE A 166 -0.43 5.17 -0.55
C ILE A 166 -0.21 6.57 0.00
N THR A 167 -0.84 6.91 1.13
CA THR A 167 -0.70 8.25 1.73
C THR A 167 0.73 8.49 2.22
N ASP A 168 1.35 7.50 2.88
CA ASP A 168 2.73 7.58 3.37
C ASP A 168 3.74 7.68 2.21
N MET A 169 3.42 7.12 1.04
CA MET A 169 4.27 7.26 -0.15
C MET A 169 3.98 8.53 -0.94
N PHE A 170 2.75 8.77 -1.38
CA PHE A 170 2.44 9.80 -2.39
C PHE A 170 1.86 11.08 -1.80
N GLY A 171 1.75 11.15 -0.48
CA GLY A 171 1.21 12.29 0.24
C GLY A 171 -0.31 12.38 0.18
N VAL A 172 -0.85 13.22 1.04
CA VAL A 172 -2.31 13.38 1.25
C VAL A 172 -3.04 14.01 0.05
N TYR A 173 -2.36 14.81 -0.78
CA TYR A 173 -3.00 15.54 -1.89
C TYR A 173 -3.43 14.61 -3.03
N HIS A 174 -2.63 13.58 -3.33
CA HIS A 174 -2.88 12.66 -4.45
C HIS A 174 -3.44 11.30 -3.99
N SER A 175 -3.46 11.02 -2.69
CA SER A 175 -3.81 9.70 -2.15
C SER A 175 -5.21 9.24 -2.53
N GLY A 176 -6.20 10.15 -2.57
CA GLY A 176 -7.57 9.82 -2.95
C GLY A 176 -7.68 9.26 -4.38
N THR A 177 -7.10 9.97 -5.36
CA THR A 177 -7.10 9.53 -6.76
C THR A 177 -6.32 8.23 -6.95
N MET A 178 -5.15 8.14 -6.32
CA MET A 178 -4.28 6.95 -6.44
C MET A 178 -4.92 5.70 -5.81
N TYR A 179 -5.57 5.87 -4.67
CA TYR A 179 -6.34 4.79 -4.04
C TYR A 179 -7.52 4.37 -4.92
N GLY A 180 -8.26 5.33 -5.49
CA GLY A 180 -9.33 5.05 -6.45
C GLY A 180 -8.84 4.25 -7.66
N LEU A 181 -7.68 4.59 -8.21
CA LEU A 181 -7.05 3.85 -9.31
C LEU A 181 -6.66 2.43 -8.88
N ILE A 182 -6.04 2.25 -7.72
CA ILE A 182 -5.70 0.91 -7.22
C ILE A 182 -6.96 0.04 -7.03
N TRP A 183 -8.09 0.62 -6.62
CA TRP A 183 -9.37 -0.09 -6.53
C TRP A 183 -9.89 -0.62 -7.86
N THR A 184 -9.48 -0.07 -9.00
CA THR A 184 -9.89 -0.61 -10.31
C THR A 184 -9.38 -2.04 -10.53
N SER A 185 -8.26 -2.42 -9.89
CA SER A 185 -7.76 -3.79 -9.92
C SER A 185 -8.71 -4.80 -9.24
N TYR A 186 -9.47 -4.37 -8.23
CA TYR A 186 -10.49 -5.18 -7.57
C TYR A 186 -11.61 -5.52 -8.55
N SER A 187 -12.11 -4.50 -9.26
CA SER A 187 -13.13 -4.67 -10.29
C SER A 187 -12.64 -5.53 -11.44
N LEU A 188 -11.40 -5.33 -11.89
CA LEU A 188 -10.78 -6.17 -12.93
C LEU A 188 -10.66 -7.63 -12.49
N GLY A 189 -10.24 -7.86 -11.23
CA GLY A 189 -10.26 -9.18 -10.60
C GLY A 189 -11.63 -9.82 -10.68
N GLY A 190 -12.68 -9.09 -10.29
CA GLY A 190 -14.08 -9.55 -10.33
C GLY A 190 -14.54 -9.97 -11.74
N VAL A 191 -14.17 -9.23 -12.78
CA VAL A 191 -14.47 -9.59 -14.19
C VAL A 191 -13.78 -10.89 -14.58
N VAL A 192 -12.51 -11.05 -14.22
CA VAL A 192 -11.75 -12.29 -14.49
C VAL A 192 -12.39 -13.48 -13.78
N VAL A 193 -12.80 -13.32 -12.50
CA VAL A 193 -13.52 -14.38 -11.76
C VAL A 193 -14.81 -14.75 -12.48
N GLY A 194 -15.66 -13.75 -12.78
CA GLY A 194 -16.97 -13.98 -13.36
C GLY A 194 -16.92 -14.69 -14.71
N TYR A 195 -15.93 -14.34 -15.54
CA TYR A 195 -15.68 -15.04 -16.81
C TYR A 195 -15.23 -16.48 -16.59
N ALA A 196 -14.30 -16.71 -15.65
CA ALA A 196 -13.79 -18.05 -15.35
C ALA A 196 -14.90 -18.97 -14.80
N THR A 197 -15.80 -18.44 -13.97
CA THR A 197 -16.91 -19.22 -13.40
C THR A 197 -18.00 -19.53 -14.41
N THR A 198 -18.19 -18.68 -15.43
CA THR A 198 -19.20 -18.89 -16.48
C THR A 198 -18.75 -19.93 -17.52
N THR A 199 -17.43 -20.06 -17.73
CA THR A 199 -16.85 -20.98 -18.71
C THR A 199 -16.61 -22.39 -18.16
N SER A 200 -16.41 -22.55 -16.86
CA SER A 200 -16.39 -23.87 -16.21
C SER A 200 -17.80 -24.46 -16.13
N SER A 201 -18.05 -25.58 -16.82
CA SER A 201 -19.27 -26.37 -16.64
C SER A 201 -19.50 -26.67 -15.15
N MET A 202 -20.78 -26.68 -14.74
CA MET A 202 -21.32 -26.62 -13.36
C MET A 202 -20.97 -27.81 -12.43
N GLN A 203 -19.86 -28.50 -12.67
CA GLN A 203 -19.36 -29.58 -11.81
C GLN A 203 -18.08 -29.14 -11.10
N VAL A 204 -18.18 -29.02 -9.77
CA VAL A 204 -17.04 -28.68 -8.90
C VAL A 204 -16.24 -29.95 -8.65
N THR A 205 -15.15 -30.12 -9.41
CA THR A 205 -14.21 -31.23 -9.23
C THR A 205 -13.01 -30.76 -8.39
N LEU A 206 -12.43 -31.65 -7.58
CA LEU A 206 -11.21 -31.39 -6.80
C LEU A 206 -10.05 -30.87 -7.65
N GLU A 207 -9.93 -31.35 -8.89
CA GLU A 207 -8.87 -30.95 -9.82
C GLU A 207 -8.96 -29.47 -10.19
N ILE A 208 -10.16 -29.00 -10.55
CA ILE A 208 -10.42 -27.59 -10.91
C ILE A 208 -10.10 -26.69 -9.70
N LEU A 209 -10.52 -27.11 -8.51
CA LEU A 209 -10.30 -26.36 -7.28
C LEU A 209 -8.81 -26.27 -6.91
N SER A 210 -8.08 -27.38 -7.06
CA SER A 210 -6.63 -27.42 -6.87
C SER A 210 -5.92 -26.50 -7.87
N GLN A 211 -6.29 -26.56 -9.16
CA GLN A 211 -5.71 -25.72 -10.20
C GLN A 211 -5.98 -24.22 -9.95
N GLN A 212 -7.20 -23.86 -9.54
CA GLN A 212 -7.52 -22.47 -9.21
C GLN A 212 -6.75 -21.99 -7.96
N SER A 213 -6.58 -22.84 -6.95
CA SER A 213 -5.78 -22.51 -5.76
C SER A 213 -4.28 -22.37 -6.09
N GLN A 214 -3.75 -23.16 -7.02
CA GLN A 214 -2.38 -23.00 -7.53
C GLN A 214 -2.20 -21.69 -8.30
N ALA A 215 -3.18 -21.31 -9.13
CA ALA A 215 -3.14 -20.03 -9.83
C ALA A 215 -3.13 -18.84 -8.86
N MET A 216 -3.87 -18.92 -7.76
CA MET A 216 -3.80 -17.93 -6.68
C MET A 216 -2.45 -17.90 -5.99
N LEU A 217 -1.89 -19.06 -5.67
CA LEU A 217 -0.57 -19.13 -5.05
C LEU A 217 0.46 -18.41 -5.92
N LEU A 218 0.45 -18.67 -7.23
CA LEU A 218 1.32 -17.96 -8.19
C LEU A 218 1.04 -16.46 -8.22
N LEU A 219 -0.22 -16.05 -8.20
CA LEU A 219 -0.59 -14.64 -8.18
C LEU A 219 -0.08 -13.92 -6.92
N VAL A 220 -0.25 -14.53 -5.73
CA VAL A 220 0.25 -13.97 -4.46
C VAL A 220 1.78 -13.96 -4.44
N LEU A 221 2.46 -14.96 -5.00
CA LEU A 221 3.91 -14.96 -5.20
C LEU A 221 4.36 -13.81 -6.10
N CYS A 222 3.66 -13.54 -7.20
CA CYS A 222 3.91 -12.37 -8.04
C CYS A 222 3.72 -11.06 -7.27
N GLY A 223 2.70 -10.97 -6.42
CA GLY A 223 2.48 -9.83 -5.53
C GLY A 223 3.61 -9.65 -4.52
N LEU A 224 4.12 -10.74 -3.94
CA LEU A 224 5.26 -10.71 -3.01
C LEU A 224 6.53 -10.24 -3.73
N LEU A 225 6.78 -10.72 -4.94
CA LEU A 225 7.89 -10.26 -5.77
C LEU A 225 7.75 -8.78 -6.12
N ALA A 226 6.55 -8.32 -6.49
CA ALA A 226 6.28 -6.91 -6.76
C ALA A 226 6.59 -6.03 -5.54
N MET A 227 6.25 -6.48 -4.33
CA MET A 227 6.58 -5.76 -3.09
C MET A 227 8.08 -5.56 -2.87
N LEU A 228 8.94 -6.46 -3.36
CA LEU A 228 10.39 -6.27 -3.27
C LEU A 228 10.81 -4.99 -4.01
N PHE A 229 10.25 -4.74 -5.19
CA PHE A 229 10.56 -3.59 -6.04
C PHE A 229 9.92 -2.27 -5.62
N VAL A 230 8.99 -2.26 -4.65
CA VAL A 230 8.41 -1.02 -4.12
C VAL A 230 9.44 -0.29 -3.26
N ARG A 231 9.90 0.89 -3.69
CA ARG A 231 10.93 1.65 -2.97
C ARG A 231 10.30 2.57 -1.94
N THR A 232 10.52 2.26 -0.67
CA THR A 232 10.05 3.08 0.47
C THR A 232 11.10 4.05 0.98
N ASN A 233 12.37 3.87 0.60
CA ASN A 233 13.45 4.77 0.99
C ASN A 233 13.42 6.05 0.14
N SER A 234 13.59 7.20 0.79
CA SER A 234 13.58 8.52 0.14
C SER A 234 14.73 8.66 -0.87
N THR A 235 15.92 8.19 -0.51
CA THR A 235 17.13 8.27 -1.36
C THR A 235 16.96 7.52 -2.68
N ASP A 236 16.33 6.35 -2.65
CA ASP A 236 16.15 5.50 -3.83
C ASP A 236 15.03 6.02 -4.75
N ARG A 237 14.01 6.64 -4.15
CA ARG A 237 12.83 7.11 -4.85
C ARG A 237 13.08 8.42 -5.60
N PHE A 238 13.82 9.34 -5.00
CA PHE A 238 14.10 10.64 -5.59
C PHE A 238 15.45 10.70 -6.33
N TYR A 239 16.15 9.56 -6.45
CA TYR A 239 17.34 9.48 -7.29
C TYR A 239 17.01 9.78 -8.77
N ARG A 240 17.86 10.59 -9.42
CA ARG A 240 17.74 10.92 -10.85
C ARG A 240 18.17 9.73 -11.71
N GLY A 241 17.27 8.77 -11.85
CA GLY A 241 17.56 7.46 -12.40
C GLY A 241 16.66 6.38 -11.81
N TYR A 242 17.07 5.13 -11.96
CA TYR A 242 16.54 4.04 -11.15
C TYR A 242 17.60 3.62 -10.14
N GLN A 243 17.34 3.85 -8.85
CA GLN A 243 18.15 3.32 -7.76
C GLN A 243 17.30 2.38 -6.92
N TYR A 244 17.88 1.24 -6.55
CA TYR A 244 17.30 0.27 -5.64
C TYR A 244 18.35 -0.16 -4.62
N SER A 245 18.09 0.11 -3.35
CA SER A 245 18.94 -0.27 -2.23
C SER A 245 18.22 -1.27 -1.33
N ALA A 246 18.95 -2.24 -0.83
CA ALA A 246 18.46 -3.16 0.21
C ALA A 246 19.49 -3.26 1.32
N CYS A 247 19.02 -3.28 2.57
CA CYS A 247 19.88 -3.37 3.77
C CYS A 247 21.00 -2.31 3.81
N GLY A 248 20.71 -1.08 3.37
CA GLY A 248 21.68 0.02 3.36
C GLY A 248 22.75 -0.06 2.26
N LYS A 249 22.66 -1.03 1.34
CA LYS A 249 23.56 -1.13 0.17
C LYS A 249 22.77 -0.91 -1.11
N VAL A 250 23.32 -0.12 -2.01
CA VAL A 250 22.78 0.08 -3.37
C VAL A 250 23.02 -1.20 -4.17
N LEU A 251 21.95 -1.84 -4.63
CA LEU A 251 22.00 -3.08 -5.41
C LEU A 251 21.95 -2.82 -6.91
N LEU A 252 21.14 -1.85 -7.34
CA LEU A 252 20.99 -1.48 -8.74
C LEU A 252 20.94 0.04 -8.85
N GLN A 253 21.76 0.60 -9.72
CA GLN A 253 21.79 2.04 -10.00
C GLN A 253 21.94 2.27 -11.50
N VAL A 254 20.93 2.89 -12.09
CA VAL A 254 20.89 3.27 -13.51
C VAL A 254 20.68 4.77 -13.55
N ALA A 255 21.73 5.53 -13.84
CA ALA A 255 21.66 6.98 -13.98
C ALA A 255 21.09 7.34 -15.36
N PHE A 256 20.09 8.24 -15.40
CA PHE A 256 19.66 8.80 -16.68
C PHE A 256 20.59 9.96 -17.07
N ARG A 257 21.01 9.98 -18.35
CA ARG A 257 21.93 10.99 -18.87
C ARG A 257 21.24 12.36 -18.81
N ARG A 258 21.95 13.38 -18.31
CA ARG A 258 21.49 14.77 -18.43
C ARG A 258 21.27 15.08 -19.92
N PRO A 259 20.15 15.69 -20.33
CA PRO A 259 20.19 16.48 -21.54
C PRO A 259 21.27 17.55 -21.31
N ILE A 260 22.25 17.62 -22.20
CA ILE A 260 23.19 18.73 -22.24
C ILE A 260 22.32 19.95 -22.54
N SER A 261 22.05 20.77 -21.53
CA SER A 261 21.37 22.02 -21.73
C SER A 261 22.37 22.96 -22.38
N GLU A 262 22.37 22.98 -23.72
CA GLU A 262 22.85 24.13 -24.49
C GLU A 262 21.82 25.24 -24.32
N THR A 263 21.86 25.94 -23.18
CA THR A 263 21.35 27.32 -23.02
C THR A 263 21.63 27.77 -21.59
N CYS A 264 22.75 28.47 -21.40
CA CYS A 264 22.86 29.43 -20.30
C CYS A 264 21.93 30.60 -20.66
N VAL A 265 20.73 30.61 -20.11
CA VAL A 265 19.96 31.82 -19.90
C VAL A 265 19.65 31.85 -18.42
N GLU A 266 20.18 32.87 -17.74
CA GLU A 266 19.85 33.20 -16.36
C GLU A 266 18.34 33.39 -16.26
N ASP A 267 17.64 32.43 -15.66
CA ASP A 267 16.28 32.61 -15.17
C ASP A 267 16.18 31.94 -13.80
N ASP A 268 15.81 32.75 -12.80
CA ASP A 268 15.82 32.48 -11.35
C ASP A 268 14.84 31.35 -10.97
N SER A 269 15.20 30.10 -11.30
CA SER A 269 14.38 28.94 -10.97
C SER A 269 15.18 27.81 -10.30
N VAL A 270 15.02 27.78 -8.98
CA VAL A 270 15.12 26.60 -8.09
C VAL A 270 16.42 25.81 -8.20
N VAL A 271 17.44 26.31 -7.49
CA VAL A 271 18.63 25.56 -7.12
C VAL A 271 18.25 24.47 -6.11
N ILE A 272 18.31 23.20 -6.53
CA ILE A 272 18.40 22.07 -5.58
C ILE A 272 19.85 22.07 -5.08
N LEU A 273 20.06 22.63 -3.90
CA LEU A 273 21.36 22.67 -3.22
C LEU A 273 21.68 21.27 -2.66
N ASP A 274 22.79 20.69 -3.11
CA ASP A 274 23.60 19.73 -2.34
C ASP A 274 24.19 20.45 -1.10
N GLU A 275 24.44 19.69 -0.04
CA GLU A 275 24.96 20.04 1.30
C GLU A 275 25.71 21.38 1.47
N PRO A 276 25.39 22.21 2.50
CA PRO A 276 26.19 23.37 2.83
C PRO A 276 27.26 23.06 3.90
N THR A 277 28.52 23.34 3.56
CA THR A 277 29.49 23.86 4.54
C THR A 277 29.08 25.28 4.94
N PRO A 278 29.26 25.73 6.19
CA PRO A 278 28.59 26.93 6.68
C PRO A 278 29.36 28.20 6.34
N PRO A 279 28.65 29.28 5.94
CA PRO A 279 29.05 30.60 6.43
C PRO A 279 27.87 31.50 6.88
N SER A 280 28.11 32.12 8.05
CA SER A 280 27.68 33.42 8.59
C SER A 280 26.48 34.21 7.99
N ILE A 281 25.36 34.20 8.74
CA ILE A 281 24.32 35.25 8.99
C ILE A 281 23.45 35.76 7.80
N PRO A 282 22.26 36.36 8.05
CA PRO A 282 20.95 35.71 8.11
C PRO A 282 20.06 36.09 6.90
N ARG A 283 19.23 35.16 6.41
CA ARG A 283 18.14 35.49 5.49
C ARG A 283 16.81 35.38 6.22
N THR A 284 16.27 36.54 6.56
CA THR A 284 14.91 36.74 7.08
C THR A 284 13.91 36.43 5.96
N PHE A 285 13.11 35.38 6.15
CA PHE A 285 11.87 35.18 5.39
C PHE A 285 10.72 35.66 6.28
N THR A 286 10.26 36.89 6.07
CA THR A 286 9.14 37.47 6.83
C THR A 286 7.82 37.03 6.23
N LEU A 287 7.08 36.21 6.99
CA LEU A 287 5.64 36.02 6.81
C LEU A 287 4.91 37.08 7.64
N TRP A 288 3.88 37.68 7.03
CA TRP A 288 2.91 38.66 7.54
C TRP A 288 3.13 39.17 8.98
N ASN A 289 3.48 40.45 9.11
CA ASN A 289 3.69 41.11 10.39
C ASN A 289 2.47 42.00 10.70
N GLU A 290 1.66 41.62 11.69
CA GLU A 290 0.44 42.35 12.09
C GLU A 290 0.70 43.83 12.35
N ASP A 291 1.89 44.16 12.89
CA ASP A 291 2.27 45.53 13.23
C ASP A 291 2.59 46.42 12.00
N LEU A 292 2.96 45.80 10.87
CA LEU A 292 3.33 46.52 9.63
C LEU A 292 2.19 46.51 8.59
N ASP A 293 1.48 45.40 8.44
CA ASP A 293 0.43 45.23 7.43
C ASP A 293 -0.97 45.62 7.95
N GLY A 294 -1.20 45.64 9.26
CA GLY A 294 -2.45 46.10 9.88
C GLY A 294 -2.71 47.59 9.71
N ALA A 295 -1.66 48.42 9.61
CA ALA A 295 -1.77 49.86 9.43
C ALA A 295 -2.35 50.29 8.06
N LYS A 296 -2.43 49.37 7.10
CA LYS A 296 -2.88 49.68 5.73
C LYS A 296 -4.38 49.46 5.52
N TYR A 297 -5.08 48.83 6.47
CA TYR A 297 -6.49 48.43 6.31
C TYR A 297 -7.44 48.97 7.38
N ASN A 298 -7.03 49.90 8.26
CA ASN A 298 -7.87 50.56 9.28
C ASN A 298 -9.01 49.65 9.82
N ILE A 299 -8.62 48.57 10.48
CA ILE A 299 -9.48 47.85 11.42
C ILE A 299 -8.93 48.12 12.82
#